data_AF-A0A1Y5I9J9-F1
#
_entry.id   AF-A0A1Y5I9J9-F1
#
_cell.length_a   1.000
_cell.length_b   1.000
_cell.length_c   1.000
_cell.angle_alpha   90.00
_cell.angle_beta   90.00
_cell.angle_gamma   90.00
#
_symmetry.space_group_name_H-M   'P 1'
#
loop_
_entity.id
_entity.type
_entity.pdbx_description
1 polymer ?
#
loop_
_entity_poly.entity_id
_entity_poly.type
_entity_poly.pdbx_seq_one_letter_code
_entity_poly.pdbx_strand_id
1 'polypeptide(L)'
;MFTSASALNVTRATLRPKFQKRNSTIRVNRVTRAISVDDVTGAITSTVKEVQSVRGAKDVLQRVALYGVPLTTSVVTIQALHFGGAGLGPAMKIAGLGACAGPLAPLTAIWLFSVVSPYVQAIAGLAGVLQVGEDIPAWFCGISFALAACSLWHYGSAGFTNIWTRHWVVWQLGMATTLLTSTNKVKEVLGRKVDGIRKVALVGPGMVMAALFFQQPSMAAFEAAGFSGPGVLGPVAAAVLHPLWKWFMMFGGLAYLTDAETKYSSLIIGLSMLIVSISIMPQLVAPLGLMGSWMHLYAAITLLKEVTPADSLIPSV
;
A
#
# COMPACT_ATOMS: atom_id res chain seq x y z
N MET A 1 -31.93 55.74 17.39
CA MET A 1 -31.21 56.91 17.94
C MET A 1 -30.93 56.61 19.42
N PHE A 2 -29.70 56.87 19.87
CA PHE A 2 -29.20 56.89 21.26
C PHE A 2 -28.88 55.59 22.03
N THR A 3 -27.57 55.31 22.04
CA THR A 3 -26.64 54.98 23.14
C THR A 3 -27.10 55.00 24.61
N SER A 4 -26.57 54.06 25.40
CA SER A 4 -25.76 54.18 26.65
C SER A 4 -26.04 52.96 27.55
N ALA A 5 -25.10 52.12 28.01
CA ALA A 5 -23.85 52.26 28.78
C ALA A 5 -24.03 51.83 30.25
N SER A 6 -23.04 51.07 30.74
CA SER A 6 -22.67 50.78 32.14
C SER A 6 -23.41 49.62 32.85
N ALA A 7 -22.80 48.79 33.70
CA ALA A 7 -21.49 48.88 34.34
C ALA A 7 -21.04 47.55 35.04
N LEU A 8 -19.71 47.41 35.13
CA LEU A 8 -18.90 46.92 36.27
C LEU A 8 -19.05 45.48 36.83
N ASN A 9 -17.95 44.71 36.77
CA ASN A 9 -17.00 44.49 37.89
C ASN A 9 -16.19 43.20 37.69
N VAL A 10 -14.86 43.29 37.47
CA VAL A 10 -13.94 42.30 38.06
C VAL A 10 -12.61 42.98 38.40
N THR A 11 -12.22 42.74 39.65
CA THR A 11 -11.14 43.30 40.45
C THR A 11 -9.75 43.02 39.89
N ARG A 12 -8.88 44.02 40.03
CA ARG A 12 -7.45 44.01 39.69
C ARG A 12 -6.67 43.18 40.72
N ALA A 13 -6.19 42.00 40.34
CA ALA A 13 -5.18 41.27 41.10
C ALA A 13 -3.78 41.57 40.50
N THR A 14 -2.98 42.34 41.24
CA THR A 14 -1.59 42.66 40.95
C THR A 14 -0.70 41.43 41.22
N LEU A 15 -0.28 40.73 40.16
CA LEU A 15 0.75 39.70 40.26
C LEU A 15 2.12 40.25 39.85
N ARG A 16 3.01 40.27 40.85
CA ARG A 16 4.43 40.62 40.82
C ARG A 16 5.19 39.80 39.76
N PRO A 17 6.08 40.37 38.93
CA PRO A 17 6.87 39.59 37.99
C PRO A 17 7.98 38.86 38.75
N LYS A 18 7.87 37.54 38.94
CA LYS A 18 9.04 36.70 39.17
C LYS A 18 9.65 36.39 37.80
N PHE A 19 10.62 37.23 37.44
CA PHE A 19 11.56 36.98 36.35
C PHE A 19 12.36 35.71 36.71
N GLN A 20 12.00 34.58 36.10
CA GLN A 20 12.92 33.46 35.95
C GLN A 20 13.11 33.26 34.46
N LYS A 21 14.29 33.67 33.96
CA LYS A 21 14.77 33.35 32.62
C LYS A 21 14.68 31.84 32.43
N ARG A 22 13.63 31.38 31.74
CA ARG A 22 13.65 30.10 31.04
C ARG A 22 13.69 30.46 29.57
N ASN A 23 14.82 30.20 28.93
CA ASN A 23 15.03 30.39 27.51
C ASN A 23 13.91 29.66 26.74
N SER A 24 12.87 30.39 26.38
CA SER A 24 11.82 29.92 25.48
C SER A 24 12.31 30.10 24.06
N THR A 25 13.38 29.38 23.70
CA THR A 25 13.58 28.99 22.30
C THR A 25 12.55 27.91 22.04
N ILE A 26 11.32 28.35 21.79
CA ILE A 26 10.23 27.50 21.33
C ILE A 26 10.77 26.73 20.13
N ARG A 27 10.84 25.41 20.27
CA ARG A 27 11.20 24.46 19.20
C ARG A 27 10.18 24.59 18.08
N VAL A 28 10.39 25.54 17.18
CA VAL A 28 9.77 25.58 15.85
C VAL A 28 10.49 24.59 14.90
N ASN A 29 11.54 23.89 15.37
CA ASN A 29 12.36 22.94 14.62
C ASN A 29 11.79 21.50 14.48
N ARG A 30 10.49 21.26 14.64
CA ARG A 30 9.94 19.88 14.49
C ARG A 30 9.24 19.59 13.17
N VAL A 31 8.95 20.59 12.34
CA VAL A 31 8.21 20.39 11.08
C VAL A 31 9.08 20.63 9.83
N THR A 32 10.31 21.11 10.01
CA THR A 32 11.26 21.39 8.92
C THR A 32 12.67 20.96 9.34
N ARG A 33 12.91 19.66 9.53
CA ARG A 33 14.20 19.14 9.09
C ARG A 33 14.12 19.14 7.57
N ALA A 34 14.68 20.18 6.95
CA ALA A 34 14.95 20.14 5.53
C ALA A 34 15.76 18.86 5.28
N ILE A 35 15.23 17.97 4.43
CA ILE A 35 15.96 16.79 3.97
C ILE A 35 17.29 17.33 3.41
N SER A 36 18.39 17.04 4.07
CA SER A 36 19.70 17.53 3.62
C SER A 36 20.14 16.72 2.39
N VAL A 37 21.01 17.30 1.57
CA VAL A 37 21.59 16.59 0.41
C VAL A 37 22.32 15.32 0.87
N ASP A 38 22.92 15.35 2.06
CA ASP A 38 23.60 14.20 2.67
C ASP A 38 22.61 13.10 3.08
N ASP A 39 21.41 13.46 3.55
CA ASP A 39 20.35 12.49 3.86
C ASP A 39 19.87 11.75 2.60
N VAL A 40 19.81 12.45 1.46
CA VAL A 40 19.39 11.86 0.17
C VAL A 40 20.51 11.02 -0.43
N THR A 41 21.70 11.58 -0.56
CA THR A 41 22.84 10.89 -1.18
C THR A 41 23.31 9.70 -0.36
N GLY A 42 23.27 9.80 0.98
CA GLY A 42 23.55 8.71 1.89
C GLY A 42 22.57 7.54 1.74
N ALA A 43 21.25 7.82 1.69
CA ALA A 43 20.22 6.80 1.52
C ALA A 43 20.29 6.11 0.15
N ILE A 44 20.56 6.87 -0.92
CA ILE A 44 20.79 6.31 -2.26
C ILE A 44 22.02 5.40 -2.26
N THR A 45 23.15 5.88 -1.70
CA THR A 45 24.39 5.10 -1.64
C THR A 45 24.21 3.83 -0.82
N SER A 46 23.45 3.89 0.29
CA SER A 46 23.09 2.71 1.09
C SER A 46 22.28 1.72 0.27
N THR A 47 21.26 2.18 -0.45
CA THR A 47 20.44 1.32 -1.32
C THR A 47 21.28 0.64 -2.40
N VAL A 48 22.22 1.37 -3.03
CA VAL A 48 23.14 0.80 -4.03
C VAL A 48 24.00 -0.30 -3.41
N LYS A 49 24.52 -0.09 -2.19
CA LYS A 49 25.29 -1.09 -1.45
C LYS A 49 24.45 -2.31 -1.07
N GLU A 50 23.19 -2.13 -0.67
CA GLU A 50 22.29 -3.23 -0.33
C GLU A 50 22.10 -4.19 -1.52
N VAL A 51 21.90 -3.65 -2.73
CA VAL A 51 21.71 -4.45 -3.96
C VAL A 51 22.94 -5.30 -4.31
N GLN A 52 24.13 -4.97 -3.79
CA GLN A 52 25.35 -5.76 -4.01
C GLN A 52 25.36 -7.09 -3.23
N SER A 53 24.37 -7.34 -2.38
CA SER A 53 24.19 -8.61 -1.65
C SER A 53 22.86 -9.26 -2.01
N VAL A 54 22.79 -10.60 -1.97
CA VAL A 54 21.54 -11.34 -2.22
C VAL A 54 20.45 -10.93 -1.24
N ARG A 55 20.80 -10.86 0.05
CA ARG A 55 19.89 -10.41 1.11
C ARG A 55 19.37 -9.00 0.86
N GLY A 56 20.27 -8.05 0.66
CA GLY A 56 19.90 -6.65 0.45
C GLY A 56 19.12 -6.44 -0.86
N ALA A 57 19.44 -7.18 -1.92
CA ALA A 57 18.65 -7.17 -3.15
C ALA A 57 17.19 -7.61 -2.93
N LYS A 58 16.94 -8.64 -2.09
CA LYS A 58 15.57 -9.04 -1.71
C LYS A 58 14.87 -7.97 -0.86
N ASP A 59 15.60 -7.30 0.03
CA ASP A 59 15.06 -6.20 0.84
C ASP A 59 14.66 -5.01 -0.04
N VAL A 60 15.52 -4.64 -0.98
CA VAL A 60 15.24 -3.60 -1.98
C VAL A 60 14.05 -3.99 -2.85
N LEU A 61 13.99 -5.22 -3.36
CA LEU A 61 12.88 -5.68 -4.19
C LEU A 61 11.55 -5.67 -3.44
N GLN A 62 11.56 -6.04 -2.16
CA GLN A 62 10.36 -5.96 -1.31
C GLN A 62 9.90 -4.50 -1.14
N ARG A 63 10.83 -3.54 -0.96
CA ARG A 63 10.48 -2.10 -0.92
C ARG A 63 9.95 -1.61 -2.25
N VAL A 64 10.59 -1.98 -3.36
CA VAL A 64 10.13 -1.64 -4.72
C VAL A 64 8.71 -2.18 -4.94
N ALA A 65 8.42 -3.40 -4.53
CA ALA A 65 7.07 -3.96 -4.65
C ALA A 65 6.05 -3.24 -3.75
N LEU A 66 6.44 -2.89 -2.52
CA LEU A 66 5.57 -2.20 -1.56
C LEU A 66 5.18 -0.78 -2.04
N TYR A 67 6.13 -0.04 -2.61
CA TYR A 67 5.92 1.31 -3.13
C TYR A 67 5.67 1.37 -4.65
N GLY A 68 5.65 0.22 -5.33
CA GLY A 68 5.50 0.14 -6.79
C GLY A 68 4.13 0.61 -7.28
N VAL A 69 3.07 0.38 -6.49
CA VAL A 69 1.73 0.87 -6.82
C VAL A 69 1.66 2.40 -6.84
N PRO A 70 2.01 3.14 -5.76
CA PRO A 70 1.97 4.60 -5.80
C PRO A 70 2.90 5.20 -6.86
N LEU A 71 4.03 4.55 -7.15
CA LEU A 71 4.90 4.95 -8.27
C LEU A 71 4.22 4.75 -9.63
N THR A 72 3.59 3.60 -9.85
CA THR A 72 2.92 3.31 -11.13
C THR A 72 1.75 4.25 -11.38
N THR A 73 0.90 4.47 -10.36
CA THR A 73 -0.27 5.35 -10.48
C THR A 73 0.15 6.80 -10.73
N SER A 74 1.19 7.27 -10.04
CA SER A 74 1.70 8.64 -10.22
C SER A 74 2.37 8.84 -11.57
N VAL A 75 3.29 7.95 -11.98
CA VAL A 75 4.01 8.07 -13.24
C VAL A 75 3.06 8.07 -14.43
N VAL A 76 2.08 7.16 -14.45
CA VAL A 76 1.09 7.11 -15.54
C VAL A 76 0.22 8.38 -15.57
N THR A 77 -0.10 8.96 -14.42
CA THR A 77 -0.85 10.22 -14.37
C THR A 77 0.00 11.41 -14.84
N ILE A 78 1.26 11.50 -14.41
CA ILE A 78 2.22 12.51 -14.87
C ILE A 78 2.43 12.38 -16.39
N GLN A 79 2.53 11.15 -16.89
CA GLN A 79 2.64 10.86 -18.31
C GLN A 79 1.42 11.36 -19.10
N ALA A 80 0.22 11.16 -18.57
CA ALA A 80 -1.00 11.70 -19.17
C ALA A 80 -1.01 13.23 -19.20
N LEU A 81 -0.58 13.87 -18.12
CA LEU A 81 -0.60 15.33 -17.98
C LEU A 81 0.38 16.04 -18.91
N HIS A 82 1.56 15.46 -19.18
CA HIS A 82 2.63 16.14 -19.93
C HIS A 82 2.98 15.53 -21.27
N PHE A 83 2.70 14.24 -21.45
CA PHE A 83 3.21 13.47 -22.59
C PHE A 83 2.09 12.74 -23.36
N GLY A 84 0.82 13.04 -23.07
CA GLY A 84 -0.34 12.52 -23.81
C GLY A 84 -0.68 11.04 -23.56
N GLY A 85 -0.25 10.46 -22.43
CA GLY A 85 -0.62 9.10 -22.02
C GLY A 85 -2.10 8.95 -21.62
N ALA A 86 -2.60 7.71 -21.59
CA ALA A 86 -4.00 7.40 -21.26
C ALA A 86 -4.36 7.58 -19.76
N GLY A 87 -3.37 7.77 -18.89
CA GLY A 87 -3.59 7.98 -17.46
C GLY A 87 -4.26 6.80 -16.75
N LEU A 88 -4.97 7.09 -15.66
CA LEU A 88 -5.72 6.09 -14.89
C LEU A 88 -7.09 5.77 -15.52
N GLY A 89 -7.54 6.53 -16.52
CA GLY A 89 -8.89 6.46 -17.09
C GLY A 89 -9.32 5.05 -17.53
N PRO A 90 -8.53 4.34 -18.36
CA PRO A 90 -8.85 2.96 -18.77
C PRO A 90 -8.97 1.99 -17.58
N ALA A 91 -8.07 2.08 -16.61
CA ALA A 91 -8.09 1.25 -15.41
C ALA A 91 -9.32 1.54 -14.54
N MET A 92 -9.67 2.81 -14.34
CA MET A 92 -10.87 3.20 -13.58
C MET A 92 -12.15 2.74 -14.29
N LYS A 93 -12.21 2.91 -15.62
CA LYS A 93 -13.36 2.48 -16.43
C LYS A 93 -13.59 0.98 -16.31
N ILE A 94 -12.54 0.18 -16.48
CA ILE A 94 -12.66 -1.29 -16.48
C ILE A 94 -12.96 -1.85 -15.09
N ALA A 95 -12.43 -1.21 -14.05
CA ALA A 95 -12.71 -1.58 -12.68
C ALA A 95 -14.11 -1.13 -12.22
N GLY A 96 -14.88 -0.43 -13.07
CA GLY A 96 -16.17 0.13 -12.71
C GLY A 96 -16.04 1.14 -11.56
N LEU A 97 -15.00 1.96 -11.58
CA LEU A 97 -14.78 3.01 -10.59
C LEU A 97 -15.42 4.30 -11.06
N GLY A 98 -16.24 4.88 -10.18
CA GLY A 98 -16.86 6.19 -10.36
C GLY A 98 -16.15 7.28 -9.57
N ALA A 99 -16.88 8.35 -9.28
CA ALA A 99 -16.41 9.39 -8.37
C ALA A 99 -16.20 8.82 -6.95
N CYS A 100 -15.34 9.48 -6.16
CA CYS A 100 -15.17 9.15 -4.75
C CYS A 100 -16.51 9.25 -4.01
N ALA A 101 -16.82 8.30 -3.14
CA ALA A 101 -18.05 8.26 -2.36
C ALA A 101 -17.81 7.80 -0.93
N GLY A 102 -18.81 8.00 -0.07
CA GLY A 102 -18.74 7.74 1.37
C GLY A 102 -18.13 8.88 2.21
N PRO A 103 -17.98 8.67 3.53
CA PRO A 103 -17.61 9.74 4.47
C PRO A 103 -16.23 10.36 4.22
N LEU A 104 -15.31 9.60 3.63
CA LEU A 104 -13.95 10.03 3.33
C LEU A 104 -13.80 10.59 1.90
N ALA A 105 -14.89 10.66 1.11
CA ALA A 105 -14.84 11.09 -0.29
C ALA A 105 -14.22 12.48 -0.52
N PRO A 106 -14.56 13.53 0.26
CA PRO A 106 -13.95 14.85 0.06
C PRO A 106 -12.44 14.82 0.26
N LEU A 107 -11.98 14.10 1.28
CA LEU A 107 -10.56 13.94 1.57
C LEU A 107 -9.88 13.14 0.45
N THR A 108 -10.46 12.02 0.02
CA THR A 108 -9.90 11.22 -1.08
C THR A 108 -9.82 12.01 -2.38
N ALA A 109 -10.82 12.82 -2.70
CA ALA A 109 -10.81 13.66 -3.90
C ALA A 109 -9.64 14.65 -3.89
N ILE A 110 -9.45 15.37 -2.78
CA ILE A 110 -8.34 16.33 -2.63
C ILE A 110 -6.99 15.60 -2.60
N TRP A 111 -6.91 14.49 -1.88
CA TRP A 111 -5.67 13.78 -1.62
C TRP A 111 -5.15 13.02 -2.84
N LEU A 112 -6.01 12.31 -3.58
CA LEU A 112 -5.61 11.45 -4.71
C LEU A 112 -5.77 12.10 -6.07
N PHE A 113 -6.73 13.01 -6.25
CA PHE A 113 -7.12 13.54 -7.55
C PHE A 113 -6.80 15.04 -7.74
N SER A 114 -6.10 15.67 -6.79
CA SER A 114 -5.55 17.02 -7.03
C SER A 114 -4.41 16.98 -8.04
N VAL A 115 -4.19 18.10 -8.75
CA VAL A 115 -3.14 18.25 -9.76
C VAL A 115 -1.74 17.98 -9.19
N VAL A 116 -1.53 18.25 -7.90
CA VAL A 116 -0.24 18.08 -7.22
C VAL A 116 -0.03 16.64 -6.73
N SER A 117 -1.11 15.90 -6.48
CA SER A 117 -1.06 14.56 -5.88
C SER A 117 -0.14 13.57 -6.62
N PRO A 118 -0.15 13.48 -7.98
CA PRO A 118 0.74 12.56 -8.69
C PRO A 118 2.21 12.81 -8.38
N TYR A 119 2.67 14.07 -8.30
CA TYR A 119 4.06 14.36 -7.99
C TYR A 119 4.43 13.99 -6.56
N VAL A 120 3.55 14.29 -5.59
CA VAL A 120 3.80 13.93 -4.19
C VAL A 120 3.79 12.41 -4.02
N GLN A 121 2.89 11.69 -4.69
CA GLN A 121 2.88 10.23 -4.72
C GLN A 121 4.15 9.65 -5.36
N ALA A 122 4.64 10.24 -6.45
CA ALA A 122 5.90 9.81 -7.08
C ALA A 122 7.09 10.02 -6.14
N ILE A 123 7.19 11.20 -5.52
CA ILE A 123 8.25 11.54 -4.58
C ILE A 123 8.19 10.64 -3.35
N ALA A 124 7.01 10.49 -2.74
CA ALA A 124 6.83 9.63 -1.56
C ALA A 124 7.12 8.16 -1.89
N GLY A 125 6.64 7.65 -3.02
CA GLY A 125 6.92 6.29 -3.47
C GLY A 125 8.42 6.05 -3.68
N LEU A 126 9.11 6.99 -4.36
CA LEU A 126 10.54 6.89 -4.60
C LEU A 126 11.36 7.01 -3.30
N ALA A 127 10.99 7.97 -2.44
CA ALA A 127 11.58 8.14 -1.13
C ALA A 127 11.42 6.87 -0.27
N GLY A 128 10.27 6.21 -0.34
CA GLY A 128 10.02 4.93 0.32
C GLY A 128 10.93 3.80 -0.17
N VAL A 129 11.15 3.70 -1.48
CA VAL A 129 12.08 2.71 -2.07
C VAL A 129 13.52 2.96 -1.60
N LEU A 130 13.93 4.22 -1.61
CA LEU A 130 15.29 4.67 -1.28
C LEU A 130 15.53 4.86 0.22
N GLN A 131 14.50 4.67 1.06
CA GLN A 131 14.54 4.91 2.51
C GLN A 131 14.86 6.37 2.91
N VAL A 132 14.40 7.34 2.12
CA VAL A 132 14.53 8.78 2.41
C VAL A 132 13.31 9.25 3.21
N GLY A 133 13.53 10.08 4.23
CA GLY A 133 12.45 10.76 4.95
C GLY A 133 11.76 9.92 6.04
N GLU A 134 12.44 8.89 6.55
CA GLU A 134 11.98 8.06 7.68
C GLU A 134 10.56 7.48 7.46
N ASP A 135 9.61 7.78 8.35
CA ASP A 135 8.24 7.26 8.33
C ASP A 135 7.32 8.00 7.35
N ILE A 136 7.74 9.16 6.79
CA ILE A 136 6.88 10.03 5.98
C ILE A 136 6.36 9.30 4.72
N PRO A 137 7.21 8.62 3.92
CA PRO A 137 6.74 7.83 2.77
C PRO A 137 5.70 6.78 3.17
N ALA A 138 5.93 6.09 4.27
CA ALA A 138 5.05 5.02 4.74
C ALA A 138 3.69 5.57 5.17
N TRP A 139 3.66 6.69 5.89
CA TRP A 139 2.42 7.40 6.21
C TRP A 139 1.67 7.85 4.97
N PHE A 140 2.35 8.53 4.06
CA PHE A 140 1.71 9.12 2.89
C PHE A 140 1.14 8.06 1.94
N CYS A 141 1.94 7.04 1.60
CA CYS A 141 1.50 5.93 0.75
C CYS A 141 0.44 5.07 1.47
N GLY A 142 0.61 4.80 2.77
CA GLY A 142 -0.36 4.04 3.56
C GLY A 142 -1.73 4.72 3.65
N ILE A 143 -1.77 6.04 3.88
CA ILE A 143 -3.01 6.84 3.86
C ILE A 143 -3.61 6.85 2.45
N SER A 144 -2.80 7.02 1.40
CA SER A 144 -3.27 6.98 0.01
C SER A 144 -4.00 5.67 -0.29
N PHE A 145 -3.43 4.54 0.13
CA PHE A 145 -4.06 3.23 -0.02
C PHE A 145 -5.35 3.09 0.78
N ALA A 146 -5.38 3.54 2.04
CA ALA A 146 -6.58 3.49 2.86
C ALA A 146 -7.71 4.36 2.28
N LEU A 147 -7.41 5.56 1.81
CA LEU A 147 -8.36 6.47 1.17
C LEU A 147 -8.89 5.91 -0.17
N ALA A 148 -8.01 5.28 -0.96
CA ALA A 148 -8.42 4.60 -2.18
C ALA A 148 -9.35 3.43 -1.83
N ALA A 149 -8.99 2.59 -0.87
CA ALA A 149 -9.82 1.46 -0.46
C ALA A 149 -11.21 1.90 0.01
N CYS A 150 -11.26 2.83 0.97
CA CYS A 150 -12.48 3.19 1.68
C CYS A 150 -13.40 4.15 0.91
N SER A 151 -12.91 4.92 -0.06
CA SER A 151 -13.73 5.92 -0.76
C SER A 151 -13.84 5.74 -2.27
N LEU A 152 -12.89 5.02 -2.89
CA LEU A 152 -12.89 4.80 -4.34
C LEU A 152 -13.31 3.37 -4.68
N TRP A 153 -12.58 2.39 -4.14
CA TRP A 153 -12.84 0.99 -4.44
C TRP A 153 -14.13 0.52 -3.78
N HIS A 154 -14.30 0.77 -2.48
CA HIS A 154 -15.47 0.30 -1.75
C HIS A 154 -16.81 0.84 -2.27
N TYR A 155 -16.83 2.09 -2.74
CA TYR A 155 -18.01 2.76 -3.27
C TYR A 155 -17.99 2.93 -4.80
N GLY A 156 -17.21 2.12 -5.52
CA GLY A 156 -17.19 2.14 -6.99
C GLY A 156 -18.59 1.91 -7.59
N SER A 157 -18.79 2.27 -8.86
CA SER A 157 -20.11 2.14 -9.52
C SER A 157 -20.58 0.69 -9.68
N ALA A 158 -19.65 -0.27 -9.65
CA ALA A 158 -19.96 -1.70 -9.57
C ALA A 158 -20.32 -2.19 -8.15
N GLY A 159 -20.19 -1.31 -7.15
CA GLY A 159 -20.55 -1.49 -5.74
C GLY A 159 -19.84 -2.65 -5.05
N PHE A 160 -20.21 -2.87 -3.80
CA PHE A 160 -19.84 -4.07 -3.06
C PHE A 160 -20.27 -5.35 -3.77
N THR A 161 -21.23 -5.35 -4.67
CA THR A 161 -21.71 -6.58 -5.34
C THR A 161 -20.70 -7.17 -6.30
N ASN A 162 -19.74 -6.38 -6.79
CA ASN A 162 -18.71 -6.87 -7.69
C ASN A 162 -17.53 -7.51 -6.93
N ILE A 163 -17.30 -8.79 -7.23
CA ILE A 163 -16.22 -9.61 -6.69
C ILE A 163 -14.82 -9.04 -6.97
N TRP A 164 -14.65 -8.43 -8.14
CA TRP A 164 -13.43 -7.75 -8.56
C TRP A 164 -13.13 -6.54 -7.67
N THR A 165 -14.13 -5.70 -7.43
CA THR A 165 -14.01 -4.50 -6.60
C THR A 165 -13.71 -4.86 -5.14
N ARG A 166 -14.36 -5.89 -4.59
CA ARG A 166 -14.05 -6.42 -3.24
C ARG A 166 -12.61 -6.88 -3.09
N HIS A 167 -12.08 -7.58 -4.10
CA HIS A 167 -10.69 -8.04 -4.12
C HIS A 167 -9.73 -6.85 -4.02
N TRP A 168 -9.93 -5.81 -4.84
CA TRP A 168 -9.09 -4.62 -4.79
C TRP A 168 -9.19 -3.87 -3.47
N VAL A 169 -10.36 -3.74 -2.86
CA VAL A 169 -10.50 -3.13 -1.52
C VAL A 169 -9.57 -3.80 -0.51
N VAL A 170 -9.57 -5.14 -0.44
CA VAL A 170 -8.80 -5.87 0.57
C VAL A 170 -7.30 -5.78 0.30
N TRP A 171 -6.87 -5.84 -0.96
CA TRP A 171 -5.46 -5.62 -1.29
C TRP A 171 -4.99 -4.21 -0.91
N GLN A 172 -5.76 -3.18 -1.22
CA GLN A 172 -5.42 -1.80 -0.85
C GLN A 172 -5.34 -1.65 0.68
N LEU A 173 -6.27 -2.25 1.43
CA LEU A 173 -6.21 -2.26 2.90
C LEU A 173 -5.02 -3.05 3.45
N GLY A 174 -4.64 -4.17 2.83
CA GLY A 174 -3.46 -4.95 3.19
C GLY A 174 -2.16 -4.14 3.02
N MET A 175 -2.03 -3.44 1.89
CA MET A 175 -0.88 -2.56 1.63
C MET A 175 -0.87 -1.35 2.57
N ALA A 176 -2.03 -0.71 2.79
CA ALA A 176 -2.18 0.37 3.76
C ALA A 176 -1.73 -0.08 5.15
N THR A 177 -2.22 -1.22 5.62
CA THR A 177 -1.91 -1.76 6.94
C THR A 177 -0.42 -2.06 7.08
N THR A 178 0.18 -2.66 6.06
CA THR A 178 1.63 -2.94 6.02
C THR A 178 2.46 -1.67 6.19
N LEU A 179 2.16 -0.64 5.40
CA LEU A 179 2.89 0.63 5.44
C LEU A 179 2.64 1.40 6.74
N LEU A 180 1.39 1.51 7.18
CA LEU A 180 1.07 2.25 8.40
C LEU A 180 1.71 1.59 9.62
N THR A 181 1.69 0.25 9.69
CA THR A 181 2.34 -0.49 10.79
C THR A 181 3.87 -0.50 10.70
N SER A 182 4.50 -0.10 9.58
CA SER A 182 5.96 0.13 9.51
C SER A 182 6.42 1.37 10.25
N THR A 183 5.51 2.31 10.51
CA THR A 183 5.82 3.56 11.22
C THR A 183 6.04 3.32 12.71
N ASN A 184 6.96 4.08 13.29
CA ASN A 184 7.29 4.00 14.71
C ASN A 184 6.08 4.35 15.59
N LYS A 185 5.27 5.33 15.17
CA LYS A 185 4.11 5.76 15.95
C LYS A 185 3.04 4.69 16.06
N VAL A 186 2.75 3.99 14.97
CA VAL A 186 1.75 2.90 14.98
C VAL A 186 2.28 1.71 15.78
N LYS A 187 3.58 1.41 15.67
CA LYS A 187 4.25 0.38 16.50
C LYS A 187 4.15 0.70 18.00
N GLU A 188 4.35 1.95 18.39
CA GLU A 188 4.19 2.40 19.78
C GLU A 188 2.77 2.18 20.29
N VAL A 189 1.75 2.52 19.49
CA VAL A 189 0.34 2.44 19.90
C VAL A 189 -0.17 1.00 19.96
N LEU A 190 0.16 0.18 18.96
CA LEU A 190 -0.37 -1.17 18.83
C LEU A 190 0.50 -2.21 19.56
N GLY A 191 1.76 -1.89 19.86
CA GLY A 191 2.70 -2.76 20.54
C GLY A 191 2.84 -4.11 19.83
N ARG A 192 2.75 -5.20 20.61
CA ARG A 192 2.88 -6.58 20.10
C ARG A 192 1.78 -6.99 19.11
N LYS A 193 0.66 -6.26 19.03
CA LYS A 193 -0.42 -6.59 18.08
C LYS A 193 -0.04 -6.33 16.63
N VAL A 194 1.01 -5.52 16.38
CA VAL A 194 1.47 -5.18 15.03
C VAL A 194 1.81 -6.43 14.22
N ASP A 195 2.47 -7.42 14.82
CA ASP A 195 2.93 -8.59 14.08
C ASP A 195 1.75 -9.41 13.57
N GLY A 196 0.75 -9.66 14.41
CA GLY A 196 -0.48 -10.32 14.00
C GLY A 196 -1.26 -9.54 12.93
N ILE A 197 -1.35 -8.21 13.07
CA ILE A 197 -2.02 -7.34 12.10
C ILE A 197 -1.32 -7.39 10.74
N ARG A 198 0.02 -7.37 10.71
CA ARG A 198 0.80 -7.51 9.48
C ARG A 198 0.65 -8.86 8.83
N LYS A 199 0.59 -9.92 9.64
CA LYS A 199 0.38 -11.28 9.17
C LYS A 199 -0.97 -11.42 8.45
N VAL A 200 -2.02 -10.83 9.03
CA VAL A 200 -3.35 -10.73 8.39
C VAL A 200 -3.30 -9.85 7.15
N ALA A 201 -2.61 -8.72 7.18
CA ALA A 201 -2.47 -7.83 6.02
C ALA A 201 -1.74 -8.48 4.85
N LEU A 202 -0.81 -9.40 5.13
CA LEU A 202 0.00 -10.11 4.15
C LEU A 202 -0.79 -11.22 3.44
N VAL A 203 -1.51 -12.05 4.21
CA VAL A 203 -2.17 -13.27 3.68
C VAL A 203 -3.67 -13.13 3.49
N GLY A 204 -4.31 -12.25 4.26
CA GLY A 204 -5.74 -11.96 4.22
C GLY A 204 -6.26 -11.61 2.82
N PRO A 205 -5.59 -10.76 2.02
CA PRO A 205 -6.02 -10.49 0.65
C PRO A 205 -6.06 -11.75 -0.23
N GLY A 206 -5.09 -12.65 -0.08
CA GLY A 206 -5.07 -13.94 -0.76
C GLY A 206 -6.18 -14.88 -0.34
N MET A 207 -6.49 -14.92 0.96
CA MET A 207 -7.61 -15.70 1.48
C MET A 207 -8.96 -15.15 1.02
N VAL A 208 -9.13 -13.82 0.98
CA VAL A 208 -10.34 -13.22 0.41
C VAL A 208 -10.45 -13.58 -1.06
N MET A 209 -9.36 -13.48 -1.84
CA MET A 209 -9.37 -13.93 -3.24
C MET A 209 -9.84 -15.39 -3.34
N ALA A 210 -9.28 -16.29 -2.54
CA ALA A 210 -9.69 -17.69 -2.51
C ALA A 210 -11.18 -17.87 -2.14
N ALA A 211 -11.65 -17.20 -1.08
CA ALA A 211 -13.06 -17.16 -0.66
C ALA A 211 -14.00 -16.71 -1.79
N LEU A 212 -13.55 -15.74 -2.59
CA LEU A 212 -14.27 -15.27 -3.76
C LEU A 212 -14.33 -16.33 -4.87
N PHE A 213 -13.24 -17.07 -5.13
CA PHE A 213 -13.24 -18.21 -6.07
C PHE A 213 -14.13 -19.39 -5.63
N PHE A 214 -14.51 -19.50 -4.34
CA PHE A 214 -15.53 -20.45 -3.91
C PHE A 214 -16.93 -20.11 -4.41
N GLN A 215 -17.21 -18.83 -4.68
CA GLN A 215 -18.48 -18.37 -5.21
C GLN A 215 -18.64 -18.63 -6.71
N GLN A 216 -17.66 -19.31 -7.33
CA GLN A 216 -17.60 -19.60 -8.76
C GLN A 216 -17.84 -18.34 -9.62
N PRO A 217 -17.03 -17.29 -9.44
CA PRO A 217 -17.18 -16.07 -10.21
C PRO A 217 -17.00 -16.37 -11.70
N SER A 218 -17.85 -15.75 -12.52
CA SER A 218 -17.64 -15.76 -13.96
C SER A 218 -16.34 -15.05 -14.30
N MET A 219 -15.53 -15.65 -15.18
CA MET A 219 -14.28 -15.07 -15.70
C MET A 219 -14.54 -13.83 -16.57
N ALA A 220 -15.80 -13.53 -16.92
CA ALA A 220 -16.17 -12.40 -17.77
C ALA A 220 -15.64 -11.04 -17.27
N ALA A 221 -15.53 -10.83 -15.95
CA ALA A 221 -14.96 -9.59 -15.41
C ALA A 221 -13.43 -9.49 -15.63
N PHE A 222 -12.73 -10.62 -15.55
CA PHE A 222 -11.29 -10.69 -15.85
C PHE A 222 -11.04 -10.53 -17.36
N GLU A 223 -11.84 -11.22 -18.19
CA GLU A 223 -11.78 -11.11 -19.65
C GLU A 223 -12.07 -9.67 -20.12
N ALA A 224 -13.10 -9.04 -19.57
CA ALA A 224 -13.38 -7.62 -19.81
C ALA A 224 -12.20 -6.73 -19.38
N ALA A 225 -11.48 -7.12 -18.32
CA ALA A 225 -10.28 -6.44 -17.86
C ALA A 225 -9.02 -6.70 -18.71
N GLY A 226 -9.13 -7.49 -19.77
CA GLY A 226 -8.05 -7.80 -20.73
C GLY A 226 -7.39 -9.16 -20.52
N PHE A 227 -7.87 -9.97 -19.57
CA PHE A 227 -7.33 -11.31 -19.35
C PHE A 227 -7.64 -12.24 -20.53
N SER A 228 -6.61 -12.68 -21.25
CA SER A 228 -6.75 -13.54 -22.43
C SER A 228 -6.38 -15.00 -22.18
N GLY A 229 -5.93 -15.36 -20.97
CA GLY A 229 -5.57 -16.73 -20.59
C GLY A 229 -4.36 -16.77 -19.66
N PRO A 230 -3.65 -17.89 -19.52
CA PRO A 230 -2.40 -17.91 -18.76
C PRO A 230 -1.30 -17.14 -19.51
N GLY A 231 -0.72 -16.11 -18.89
CA GLY A 231 0.27 -15.21 -19.51
C GLY A 231 1.66 -15.85 -19.70
N VAL A 232 2.74 -15.11 -19.42
CA VAL A 232 4.14 -15.50 -19.72
C VAL A 232 4.52 -16.90 -19.19
N LEU A 233 3.91 -17.36 -18.08
CA LEU A 233 4.21 -18.67 -17.49
C LEU A 233 3.35 -19.84 -18.02
N GLY A 234 2.45 -19.59 -18.97
CA GLY A 234 1.69 -20.63 -19.65
C GLY A 234 1.03 -21.65 -18.70
N PRO A 235 1.32 -22.97 -18.83
CA PRO A 235 0.70 -24.01 -17.99
C PRO A 235 0.88 -23.81 -16.48
N VAL A 236 1.99 -23.20 -16.03
CA VAL A 236 2.22 -22.94 -14.60
C VAL A 236 1.23 -21.92 -14.07
N ALA A 237 0.88 -20.92 -14.88
CA ALA A 237 -0.16 -19.96 -14.51
C ALA A 237 -1.56 -20.56 -14.51
N ALA A 238 -1.81 -21.57 -15.34
CA ALA A 238 -3.07 -22.31 -15.30
C ALA A 238 -3.28 -23.07 -13.97
N ALA A 239 -2.19 -23.37 -13.23
CA ALA A 239 -2.31 -23.98 -11.90
C ALA A 239 -3.06 -23.10 -10.89
N VAL A 240 -2.99 -21.77 -11.03
CA VAL A 240 -3.76 -20.83 -10.18
C VAL A 240 -5.25 -20.80 -10.54
N LEU A 241 -5.58 -21.17 -11.78
CA LEU A 241 -6.97 -21.32 -12.23
C LEU A 241 -7.53 -22.72 -11.92
N HIS A 242 -6.70 -23.63 -11.41
CA HIS A 242 -7.12 -24.98 -11.07
C HIS A 242 -8.14 -24.97 -9.91
N PRO A 243 -9.18 -25.84 -9.93
CA PRO A 243 -10.21 -25.86 -8.88
C PRO A 243 -9.68 -26.07 -7.46
N LEU A 244 -8.50 -26.66 -7.31
CA LEU A 244 -7.86 -26.90 -6.02
C LEU A 244 -7.13 -25.67 -5.45
N TRP A 245 -6.78 -24.69 -6.28
CA TRP A 245 -5.98 -23.53 -5.86
C TRP A 245 -6.62 -22.78 -4.67
N LYS A 246 -7.94 -22.55 -4.74
CA LYS A 246 -8.69 -21.88 -3.67
C LYS A 246 -8.61 -22.60 -2.32
N TRP A 247 -8.51 -23.93 -2.31
CA TRP A 247 -8.36 -24.71 -1.09
C TRP A 247 -6.97 -24.57 -0.51
N PHE A 248 -5.93 -24.66 -1.35
CA PHE A 248 -4.54 -24.45 -0.92
C PHE A 248 -4.34 -23.05 -0.33
N MET A 249 -4.93 -22.03 -0.93
CA MET A 249 -4.86 -20.66 -0.43
C MET A 249 -5.61 -20.45 0.88
N MET A 250 -6.80 -21.05 1.04
CA MET A 250 -7.56 -20.94 2.29
C MET A 250 -6.90 -21.70 3.44
N PHE A 251 -6.55 -22.98 3.24
CA PHE A 251 -5.96 -23.80 4.30
C PHE A 251 -4.52 -23.39 4.60
N GLY A 252 -3.71 -23.14 3.57
CA GLY A 252 -2.38 -22.57 3.77
C GLY A 252 -2.46 -21.21 4.47
N GLY A 253 -3.41 -20.36 4.09
CA GLY A 253 -3.59 -19.07 4.73
C GLY A 253 -3.95 -19.17 6.21
N LEU A 254 -4.90 -20.05 6.55
CA LEU A 254 -5.27 -20.33 7.94
C LEU A 254 -4.08 -20.91 8.73
N ALA A 255 -3.40 -21.92 8.18
CA ALA A 255 -2.25 -22.55 8.83
C ALA A 255 -1.10 -21.56 9.06
N TYR A 256 -0.85 -20.67 8.11
CA TYR A 256 0.07 -19.56 8.28
C TYR A 256 -0.40 -18.65 9.42
N LEU A 257 -1.64 -18.15 9.38
CA LEU A 257 -2.17 -17.22 10.40
C LEU A 257 -2.14 -17.78 11.82
N THR A 258 -2.45 -19.07 12.00
CA THR A 258 -2.48 -19.74 13.31
C THR A 258 -1.13 -20.29 13.77
N ASP A 259 -0.05 -20.09 13.00
CA ASP A 259 1.28 -20.67 13.25
C ASP A 259 1.28 -22.20 13.33
N ALA A 260 0.26 -22.85 12.73
CA ALA A 260 0.16 -24.31 12.73
C ALA A 260 1.19 -24.94 11.78
N GLU A 261 1.45 -24.28 10.64
CA GLU A 261 2.51 -24.65 9.71
C GLU A 261 2.95 -23.41 8.93
N THR A 262 4.07 -22.81 9.30
CA THR A 262 4.54 -21.55 8.69
C THR A 262 5.40 -21.77 7.46
N LYS A 263 6.25 -22.81 7.45
CA LYS A 263 7.25 -23.05 6.40
C LYS A 263 6.57 -23.44 5.09
N TYR A 264 5.80 -24.52 5.08
CA TYR A 264 5.14 -24.97 3.85
C TYR A 264 4.04 -24.01 3.38
N SER A 265 3.27 -23.44 4.32
CA SER A 265 2.21 -22.48 3.97
C SER A 265 2.76 -21.21 3.32
N SER A 266 3.84 -20.63 3.86
CA SER A 266 4.46 -19.45 3.25
C SER A 266 5.05 -19.74 1.87
N LEU A 267 5.64 -20.93 1.66
CA LEU A 267 6.10 -21.35 0.32
C LEU A 267 4.93 -21.45 -0.68
N ILE A 268 3.87 -22.17 -0.33
CA ILE A 268 2.72 -22.41 -1.22
C ILE A 268 2.01 -21.10 -1.59
N ILE A 269 1.71 -20.27 -0.58
CA ILE A 269 1.06 -18.98 -0.78
C ILE A 269 2.01 -18.05 -1.55
N GLY A 270 3.30 -18.01 -1.18
CA GLY A 270 4.31 -17.17 -1.81
C GLY A 270 4.47 -17.46 -3.31
N LEU A 271 4.57 -18.74 -3.68
CA LEU A 271 4.63 -19.16 -5.08
C LEU A 271 3.33 -18.84 -5.84
N SER A 272 2.19 -19.03 -5.21
CA SER A 272 0.89 -18.67 -5.80
C SER A 272 0.81 -17.17 -6.10
N MET A 273 1.21 -16.32 -5.15
CA MET A 273 1.24 -14.87 -5.33
C MET A 273 2.25 -14.46 -6.40
N LEU A 274 3.40 -15.13 -6.48
CA LEU A 274 4.39 -14.87 -7.51
C LEU A 274 3.82 -15.16 -8.90
N ILE A 275 3.16 -16.30 -9.10
CA ILE A 275 2.52 -16.68 -10.36
C ILE A 275 1.45 -15.65 -10.75
N VAL A 276 0.60 -15.23 -9.81
CA VAL A 276 -0.41 -14.19 -10.07
C VAL A 276 0.26 -12.89 -10.50
N SER A 277 1.30 -12.48 -9.78
CA SER A 277 2.03 -11.23 -10.04
C SER A 277 2.63 -11.15 -11.44
N ILE A 278 3.27 -12.23 -11.91
CA ILE A 278 4.07 -12.20 -13.15
C ILE A 278 3.32 -12.75 -14.35
N SER A 279 2.24 -13.51 -14.14
CA SER A 279 1.55 -14.18 -15.23
C SER A 279 0.08 -13.87 -15.37
N ILE A 280 -0.63 -13.46 -14.31
CA ILE A 280 -2.06 -13.13 -14.41
C ILE A 280 -2.25 -11.62 -14.47
N MET A 281 -1.75 -10.89 -13.48
CA MET A 281 -1.92 -9.45 -13.36
C MET A 281 -1.37 -8.66 -14.57
N PRO A 282 -0.21 -8.99 -15.18
CA PRO A 282 0.31 -8.22 -16.30
C PRO A 282 -0.54 -8.25 -17.58
N GLN A 283 -1.49 -9.18 -17.69
CA GLN A 283 -2.40 -9.25 -18.83
C GLN A 283 -3.56 -8.26 -18.74
N LEU A 284 -3.82 -7.75 -17.54
CA LEU A 284 -4.89 -6.78 -17.34
C LEU A 284 -4.48 -5.42 -17.91
N VAL A 285 -5.48 -4.62 -18.28
CA VAL A 285 -5.25 -3.28 -18.82
C VAL A 285 -4.32 -2.44 -17.93
N ALA A 286 -3.40 -1.71 -18.54
CA ALA A 286 -2.53 -0.81 -17.80
C ALA A 286 -3.30 0.44 -17.32
N PRO A 287 -2.96 1.01 -16.14
CA PRO A 287 -1.99 0.51 -15.16
C PRO A 287 -2.54 -0.52 -14.17
N LEU A 288 -3.80 -0.96 -14.29
CA LEU A 288 -4.43 -1.88 -13.34
C LEU A 288 -3.63 -3.17 -13.15
N GLY A 289 -3.17 -3.77 -14.26
CA GLY A 289 -2.33 -4.96 -14.21
C GLY A 289 -1.02 -4.77 -13.45
N LEU A 290 -0.33 -3.65 -13.69
CA LEU A 290 0.92 -3.31 -13.01
C LEU A 290 0.71 -3.08 -11.50
N MET A 291 -0.38 -2.40 -11.12
CA MET A 291 -0.74 -2.23 -9.71
C MET A 291 -0.94 -3.60 -9.03
N GLY A 292 -1.65 -4.50 -9.69
CA GLY A 292 -1.90 -5.85 -9.21
C GLY A 292 -0.60 -6.65 -9.07
N SER A 293 0.28 -6.56 -10.07
CA SER A 293 1.61 -7.19 -10.02
C SER A 293 2.39 -6.74 -8.80
N TRP A 294 2.48 -5.44 -8.51
CA TRP A 294 3.24 -4.97 -7.35
C TRP A 294 2.71 -5.48 -6.01
N MET A 295 1.38 -5.47 -5.82
CA MET A 295 0.75 -5.95 -4.58
C MET A 295 1.04 -7.45 -4.34
N HIS A 296 0.88 -8.26 -5.39
CA HIS A 296 1.11 -9.70 -5.31
C HIS A 296 2.60 -10.01 -5.20
N LEU A 297 3.48 -9.26 -5.88
CA LEU A 297 4.92 -9.40 -5.78
C LEU A 297 5.41 -9.11 -4.35
N TYR A 298 4.88 -8.05 -3.71
CA TYR A 298 5.21 -7.73 -2.33
C TYR A 298 4.85 -8.90 -1.40
N ALA A 299 3.63 -9.44 -1.52
CA ALA A 299 3.20 -10.57 -0.72
C ALA A 299 4.08 -11.81 -0.97
N ALA A 300 4.36 -12.11 -2.25
CA ALA A 300 5.20 -13.23 -2.66
C ALA A 300 6.60 -13.16 -2.05
N ILE A 301 7.30 -12.02 -2.19
CA ILE A 301 8.65 -11.85 -1.66
C ILE A 301 8.66 -11.97 -0.15
N THR A 302 7.68 -11.37 0.53
CA THR A 302 7.60 -11.39 1.99
C THR A 302 7.42 -12.82 2.50
N LEU A 303 6.54 -13.60 1.89
CA LEU A 303 6.29 -14.98 2.26
C LEU A 303 7.46 -15.90 1.90
N LEU A 304 8.05 -15.74 0.71
CA LEU A 304 9.20 -16.56 0.29
C LEU A 304 10.44 -16.31 1.14
N LYS A 305 10.58 -15.14 1.79
CA LYS A 305 11.66 -14.88 2.75
C LYS A 305 11.58 -15.75 4.00
N GLU A 306 10.41 -16.23 4.39
CA GLU A 306 10.25 -17.14 5.54
C GLU A 306 10.94 -18.49 5.32
N VAL A 307 11.11 -18.88 4.05
CA VAL A 307 11.62 -20.20 3.64
C VAL A 307 12.93 -20.14 2.88
N THR A 308 13.42 -18.94 2.57
CA THR A 308 14.63 -18.76 1.78
C THR A 308 15.73 -18.19 2.68
N PRO A 309 16.87 -18.87 2.83
CA PRO A 309 18.00 -18.34 3.58
C PRO A 309 18.38 -16.95 3.12
N ALA A 310 18.87 -16.10 4.03
CA ALA A 310 19.16 -14.69 3.75
C ALA A 310 20.00 -14.50 2.48
N ASP A 311 21.04 -15.33 2.32
CA ASP A 311 22.02 -15.23 1.22
C ASP A 311 21.75 -16.17 0.03
N SER A 312 20.59 -16.83 -0.02
CA SER A 312 20.19 -17.74 -1.10
C SER A 312 19.00 -17.19 -1.87
N LEU A 313 18.86 -17.47 -3.16
CA LEU A 313 17.59 -17.25 -3.89
C LEU A 313 16.69 -18.49 -3.90
N ILE A 314 17.20 -19.60 -3.39
CA ILE A 314 16.55 -20.92 -3.40
C ILE A 314 15.99 -21.22 -2.00
N PRO A 315 14.70 -21.59 -1.89
CA PRO A 315 14.10 -22.01 -0.63
C PRO A 315 14.86 -23.21 0.00
N SER A 316 15.01 -23.24 1.32
CA SER A 316 15.64 -24.34 2.08
C SER A 316 14.62 -25.37 2.59
N VAL A 317 13.60 -25.65 1.77
CA VAL A 317 12.42 -26.44 2.15
C VAL A 317 12.58 -27.91 1.82
#